data_AF-A0AA38Y9P3-F1
#
_entry.id   AF-A0AA38Y9P3-F1
#
_cell.length_a   1.000
_cell.length_b   1.000
_cell.length_c   1.000
_cell.angle_alpha   90.00
_cell.angle_beta   90.00
_cell.angle_gamma   90.00
#
_symmetry.space_group_name_H-M   'P 1'
#
loop_
_entity.id
_entity.type
_entity.pdbx_description
1 polymer ?
#
loop_
_entity_poly.entity_id
_entity_poly.type
_entity_poly.pdbx_seq_one_letter_code
_entity_poly.pdbx_strand_id
1 'polypeptide(L)'
;MANLALTSHHGASQSTAQLPVTVDPALGNPLLRDYDNLFRIFYNYPPLLNATNIASAYSECKALLSLADMYEALPVVGPRIDHHLLRFSSRLFKQIAKYPPSYLKLGYLARSRIIFSEALTHVVGQWPAGLPYIKSPDPNGGGYEVPQSVIDLIEDKVDELEELKLRIETKLFRLTLTTSRGERVNPVNDYLGWLAMSLWRQWLAENTTPEVRGILKNTSPSSSSRPGSANPGGANVPPRRTGGTTAGDTATLAVQHPPPPPPVPVNTGRVFRMIGATNPEAFLPRDELKRFLKIQPPGHSTSAVYTRDNLRRFERKIDEIKNVARDIVKPLTRNCLELDVRSFLSDGQGGGGGLGYLTCMRCEEEDIPWEI
;
A
#
# COMPACT_ATOMS: atom_id res chain seq x y z
N MET A 1 53.80 -61.23 31.27
CA MET A 1 53.34 -60.68 32.57
C MET A 1 52.51 -59.44 32.24
N ALA A 2 51.18 -59.55 32.23
CA ALA A 2 50.27 -59.34 33.35
C ALA A 2 50.01 -57.85 33.67
N ASN A 3 48.71 -57.50 33.64
CA ASN A 3 48.05 -56.19 33.75
C ASN A 3 48.29 -55.45 35.09
N LEU A 4 48.11 -54.12 35.10
CA LEU A 4 46.97 -53.45 35.77
C LEU A 4 46.96 -51.91 35.63
N ALA A 5 45.73 -51.42 35.46
CA ALA A 5 45.18 -50.08 35.25
C ALA A 5 45.69 -48.90 36.09
N LEU A 6 45.46 -47.68 35.57
CA LEU A 6 44.68 -46.62 36.23
C LEU A 6 44.11 -45.64 35.19
N THR A 7 42.78 -45.61 35.12
CA THR A 7 41.93 -44.64 34.41
C THR A 7 41.71 -43.39 35.26
N SER A 8 41.65 -42.19 34.67
CA SER A 8 40.49 -41.28 34.76
C SER A 8 40.72 -39.92 34.09
N HIS A 9 39.64 -39.45 33.49
CA HIS A 9 39.44 -38.20 32.75
C HIS A 9 39.75 -36.93 33.55
N HIS A 10 40.19 -35.87 32.86
CA HIS A 10 39.93 -34.48 33.22
C HIS A 10 39.38 -33.73 32.01
N GLY A 11 38.06 -33.63 31.94
CA GLY A 11 37.37 -32.64 31.12
C GLY A 11 37.35 -31.31 31.87
N ALA A 12 37.85 -30.26 31.23
CA ALA A 12 37.80 -28.91 31.76
C ALA A 12 36.37 -28.37 31.69
N SER A 13 35.64 -28.42 32.81
CA SER A 13 34.39 -27.68 32.97
C SER A 13 34.71 -26.21 33.23
N GLN A 14 34.48 -25.34 32.23
CA GLN A 14 34.37 -23.91 32.45
C GLN A 14 33.10 -23.65 33.26
N SER A 15 33.29 -23.28 34.52
CA SER A 15 32.22 -22.90 35.43
C SER A 15 31.78 -21.47 35.11
N THR A 16 30.73 -21.31 34.30
CA THR A 16 29.97 -20.06 34.28
C THR A 16 29.16 -20.00 35.56
N ALA A 17 29.58 -19.15 36.51
CA ALA A 17 28.76 -18.79 37.65
C ALA A 17 27.47 -18.12 37.15
N GLN A 18 26.42 -18.91 36.96
CA GLN A 18 25.07 -18.40 36.78
C GLN A 18 24.60 -17.85 38.12
N LEU A 19 24.78 -16.54 38.30
CA LEU A 19 24.06 -15.80 39.32
C LEU A 19 22.55 -16.01 39.06
N PRO A 20 21.76 -16.36 40.09
CA PRO A 20 20.32 -16.42 39.93
C PRO A 20 19.83 -15.03 39.53
N VAL A 21 19.16 -14.94 38.39
CA VAL A 21 18.45 -13.72 37.96
C VAL A 21 17.22 -13.59 38.86
N THR A 22 17.42 -13.11 40.08
CA THR A 22 16.34 -12.57 40.89
C THR A 22 15.86 -11.31 40.17
N VAL A 23 14.71 -11.40 39.50
CA VAL A 23 14.06 -10.23 38.90
C VAL A 23 13.76 -9.28 40.04
N ASP A 24 14.50 -8.17 40.11
CA ASP A 24 14.32 -7.17 41.15
C ASP A 24 12.87 -6.66 41.08
N PRO A 25 12.07 -6.74 42.17
CA PRO A 25 10.70 -6.24 42.18
C PRO A 25 10.60 -4.75 41.78
N ALA A 26 11.68 -3.98 41.88
CA ALA A 26 11.76 -2.61 41.37
C ALA A 26 11.66 -2.51 39.83
N LEU A 27 12.04 -3.55 39.08
CA LEU A 27 11.89 -3.64 37.62
C LEU A 27 10.43 -3.89 37.17
N GLY A 28 9.49 -4.01 38.11
CA GLY A 28 8.05 -3.93 37.80
C GLY A 28 7.61 -2.53 37.36
N ASN A 29 8.38 -1.48 37.69
CA ASN A 29 8.14 -0.13 37.22
C ASN A 29 8.72 0.05 35.80
N PRO A 30 7.90 0.38 34.77
CA PRO A 30 8.37 0.54 33.39
C PRO A 30 9.51 1.54 33.24
N LEU A 31 9.46 2.66 33.97
CA LEU A 31 10.49 3.70 33.90
C LEU A 31 11.84 3.20 34.44
N LEU A 32 11.82 2.53 35.60
CA LEU A 32 13.05 1.98 36.19
C LEU A 32 13.64 0.88 35.31
N ARG A 33 12.80 0.05 34.68
CA ARG A 33 13.23 -0.94 33.71
C ARG A 33 13.88 -0.31 32.48
N ASP A 34 13.33 0.80 31.99
CA ASP A 34 13.90 1.49 30.82
C ASP A 34 15.26 2.14 31.16
N TYR A 35 15.40 2.72 32.37
CA TYR A 35 16.71 3.18 32.88
C TYR A 35 17.71 2.03 33.08
N ASP A 36 17.28 0.90 33.67
CA ASP A 36 18.13 -0.30 33.81
C ASP A 36 18.63 -0.77 32.43
N ASN A 37 17.74 -0.82 31.43
CA ASN A 37 18.11 -1.17 30.07
C ASN A 37 19.05 -0.14 29.41
N LEU A 38 18.88 1.15 29.67
CA LEU A 38 19.79 2.19 29.20
C LEU A 38 21.20 1.99 29.76
N PHE A 39 21.32 1.80 31.08
CA PHE A 39 22.61 1.57 31.72
C PHE A 39 23.23 0.24 31.29
N ARG A 40 22.43 -0.84 31.15
CA ARG A 40 22.92 -2.10 30.57
C ARG A 40 23.61 -1.86 29.25
N ILE A 41 22.96 -1.13 28.33
CA ILE A 41 23.54 -0.84 27.02
C ILE A 41 24.84 -0.03 27.14
N PHE A 42 24.89 0.99 27.99
CA PHE A 42 26.11 1.80 28.23
C PHE A 42 27.27 0.97 28.78
N TYR A 43 26.99 0.00 29.64
CA TYR A 43 27.97 -0.95 30.15
C TYR A 43 28.14 -2.19 29.27
N ASN A 44 27.66 -2.15 28.02
CA ASN A 44 27.81 -3.21 27.02
C ASN A 44 27.14 -4.55 27.40
N TYR A 45 26.12 -4.52 28.27
CA TYR A 45 25.23 -5.62 28.56
C TYR A 45 24.00 -5.60 27.64
N PRO A 46 23.45 -6.77 27.28
CA PRO A 46 22.23 -6.84 26.49
C PRO A 46 21.03 -6.28 27.26
N PRO A 47 20.15 -5.47 26.62
CA PRO A 47 18.93 -5.02 27.25
C PRO A 47 17.93 -6.19 27.40
N LEU A 48 17.13 -6.15 28.46
CA LEU A 48 16.09 -7.11 28.78
C LEU A 48 14.77 -6.67 28.12
N LEU A 49 14.66 -6.97 26.82
CA LEU A 49 13.49 -6.67 25.99
C LEU A 49 12.74 -7.96 25.64
N ASN A 50 11.43 -7.85 25.45
CA ASN A 50 10.58 -8.98 25.10
C ASN A 50 10.94 -9.57 23.73
N ALA A 51 11.45 -10.80 23.69
CA ALA A 51 11.85 -11.45 22.45
C ALA A 51 10.74 -12.25 21.74
N THR A 52 9.55 -12.37 22.33
CA THR A 52 8.48 -13.27 21.83
C THR A 52 7.27 -12.51 21.31
N ASN A 53 6.82 -11.50 22.05
CA ASN A 53 5.69 -10.65 21.73
C ASN A 53 6.15 -9.33 21.13
N ILE A 54 5.91 -9.17 19.82
CA ILE A 54 6.32 -7.98 19.07
C ILE A 54 5.62 -6.69 19.54
N ALA A 55 4.37 -6.76 20.05
CA ALA A 55 3.67 -5.58 20.53
C ALA A 55 4.26 -5.06 21.84
N SER A 56 4.62 -5.98 22.74
CA SER A 56 5.37 -5.66 23.96
C SER A 56 6.76 -5.13 23.60
N ALA A 57 7.49 -5.84 22.74
CA ALA A 57 8.81 -5.44 22.27
C ALA A 57 8.81 -4.03 21.66
N TYR A 58 7.83 -3.73 20.80
CA TYR A 58 7.65 -2.40 20.21
C TYR A 58 7.47 -1.33 21.28
N SER A 59 6.61 -1.58 22.28
CA SER A 59 6.33 -0.62 23.35
C SER A 59 7.56 -0.36 24.23
N GLU A 60 8.30 -1.42 24.57
CA GLU A 60 9.54 -1.36 25.34
C GLU A 60 10.66 -0.65 24.58
N CYS A 61 10.87 -0.99 23.30
CA CYS A 61 11.84 -0.34 22.44
C CYS A 61 11.53 1.15 22.28
N LYS A 62 10.26 1.50 22.06
CA LYS A 62 9.81 2.89 21.92
C LYS A 62 10.11 3.70 23.18
N ALA A 63 9.81 3.15 24.35
CA ALA A 63 10.06 3.84 25.62
C ALA A 63 11.56 4.03 25.87
N LEU A 64 12.36 2.98 25.66
CA LEU A 64 13.83 3.05 25.78
C LEU A 64 14.46 4.01 24.78
N LEU A 65 13.99 4.07 23.53
CA LEU A 65 14.46 5.03 22.53
C LEU A 65 14.07 6.46 22.89
N SER A 66 12.86 6.67 23.42
CA SER A 66 12.44 8.00 23.90
C SER A 66 13.31 8.47 25.06
N LEU A 67 13.68 7.55 25.96
CA LEU A 67 14.63 7.81 27.03
C LEU A 67 16.02 8.14 26.50
N ALA A 68 16.51 7.36 25.53
CA ALA A 68 17.82 7.57 24.92
C ALA A 68 17.88 8.90 24.15
N ASP A 69 16.81 9.31 23.48
CA ASP A 69 16.71 10.59 22.76
C ASP A 69 16.89 11.78 23.72
N MET A 70 16.26 11.75 24.89
CA MET A 70 16.43 12.80 25.92
C MET A 70 17.87 12.96 26.41
N TYR A 71 18.68 11.91 26.33
CA TYR A 71 20.10 11.91 26.72
C TYR A 71 21.05 11.92 25.51
N GLU A 72 20.56 12.20 24.30
CA GLU A 72 21.33 12.18 23.05
C GLU A 72 22.09 10.86 22.82
N ALA A 73 21.55 9.76 23.34
CA ALA A 73 22.18 8.45 23.39
C ALA A 73 21.73 7.49 22.28
N LEU A 74 20.96 7.99 21.29
CA LEU A 74 20.48 7.21 20.14
C LEU A 74 21.60 6.48 19.36
N PRO A 75 22.80 7.05 19.11
CA PRO A 75 23.86 6.32 18.42
C PRO A 75 24.31 5.04 19.15
N VAL A 76 24.18 5.01 20.49
CA VAL A 76 24.60 3.89 21.34
C VAL A 76 23.46 2.88 21.52
N VAL A 77 22.23 3.37 21.73
CA VAL A 77 21.05 2.54 22.00
C VAL A 77 20.42 1.98 20.74
N GLY A 78 20.38 2.78 19.67
CA GLY A 78 19.76 2.44 18.38
C GLY A 78 20.20 1.08 17.82
N PRO A 79 21.51 0.81 17.66
CA PRO A 79 22.00 -0.47 17.14
C PRO A 79 21.56 -1.69 17.96
N ARG A 80 21.38 -1.55 19.27
CA ARG A 80 20.90 -2.64 20.15
C ARG A 80 19.41 -2.91 19.93
N ILE A 81 18.62 -1.85 19.74
CA ILE A 81 17.19 -1.95 19.44
C ILE A 81 16.95 -2.49 18.04
N ASP A 82 17.69 -2.01 17.04
CA ASP A 82 17.65 -2.49 15.67
C ASP A 82 17.89 -4.01 15.61
N HIS A 83 19.01 -4.46 16.19
CA HIS A 83 19.32 -5.89 16.26
C HIS A 83 18.25 -6.70 17.00
N HIS A 84 17.65 -6.17 18.07
CA HIS A 84 16.57 -6.85 18.78
C HIS A 84 15.31 -7.00 17.90
N LEU A 85 14.89 -5.92 17.23
CA LEU A 85 13.67 -5.91 16.42
C LEU A 85 13.81 -6.77 15.16
N LEU A 86 14.95 -6.71 14.47
CA LEU A 86 15.18 -7.47 13.24
C LEU A 86 15.12 -9.00 13.45
N ARG A 87 15.33 -9.48 14.68
CA ARG A 87 15.15 -10.91 15.03
C ARG A 87 13.70 -11.39 14.90
N PHE A 88 12.71 -10.51 14.90
CA PHE A 88 11.33 -10.88 14.60
C PHE A 88 11.12 -11.22 13.10
N SER A 89 12.06 -10.86 12.22
CA SER A 89 12.07 -11.20 10.80
C SER A 89 10.75 -10.85 10.09
N SER A 90 10.14 -11.80 9.37
CA SER A 90 8.88 -11.60 8.64
C SER A 90 7.73 -11.04 9.50
N ARG A 91 7.68 -11.37 10.80
CA ARG A 91 6.67 -10.84 11.72
C ARG A 91 6.81 -9.33 11.91
N LEU A 92 8.03 -8.80 11.88
CA LEU A 92 8.30 -7.36 11.96
C LEU A 92 7.76 -6.66 10.73
N PHE A 93 8.15 -7.10 9.54
CA PHE A 93 7.74 -6.46 8.28
C PHE A 93 6.22 -6.47 8.10
N LYS A 94 5.53 -7.53 8.55
CA LYS A 94 4.06 -7.57 8.60
C LYS A 94 3.46 -6.50 9.53
N GLN A 95 4.10 -6.23 10.68
CA GLN A 95 3.66 -5.15 11.57
C GLN A 95 3.97 -3.77 11.00
N ILE A 96 5.12 -3.59 10.33
CA ILE A 96 5.48 -2.33 9.67
C ILE A 96 4.43 -1.97 8.62
N ALA A 97 4.05 -2.92 7.75
CA ALA A 97 3.00 -2.70 6.74
C ALA A 97 1.62 -2.35 7.35
N LYS A 98 1.33 -2.84 8.57
CA LYS A 98 0.08 -2.55 9.27
C LYS A 98 0.08 -1.19 9.96
N TYR A 99 1.23 -0.74 10.46
CA TYR A 99 1.37 0.53 11.17
C TYR A 99 2.56 1.37 10.67
N PRO A 100 2.62 1.76 9.39
CA PRO A 100 3.82 2.38 8.82
C PRO A 100 4.29 3.65 9.54
N PRO A 101 3.43 4.65 9.86
CA PRO A 101 3.87 5.88 10.54
C PRO A 101 4.55 5.62 11.90
N SER A 102 4.01 4.66 12.66
CA SER A 102 4.55 4.26 13.97
C SER A 102 5.95 3.66 13.85
N TYR A 103 6.16 2.79 12.86
CA TYR A 103 7.46 2.16 12.62
C TYR A 103 8.45 3.06 11.89
N LEU A 104 7.99 4.05 11.11
CA LEU A 104 8.84 5.09 10.53
C LEU A 104 9.55 5.87 11.64
N LYS A 105 8.77 6.33 12.63
CA LYS A 105 9.27 7.00 13.82
C LYS A 105 10.22 6.12 14.64
N LEU A 106 9.84 4.87 14.87
CA LEU A 106 10.68 3.92 15.61
C LEU A 106 12.01 3.65 14.88
N GLY A 107 11.96 3.43 13.57
CA GLY A 107 13.12 3.22 12.72
C GLY A 107 14.04 4.43 12.71
N TYR A 108 13.47 5.64 12.69
CA TYR A 108 14.24 6.88 12.79
C TYR A 108 15.00 6.97 14.11
N LEU A 109 14.31 6.82 15.25
CA LEU A 109 14.95 6.89 16.57
C LEU A 109 15.99 5.77 16.77
N ALA A 110 15.68 4.57 16.30
CA ALA A 110 16.61 3.44 16.37
C ALA A 110 17.81 3.58 15.43
N ARG A 111 17.79 4.58 14.53
CA ARG A 111 18.75 4.72 13.42
C ARG A 111 18.85 3.44 12.57
N SER A 112 17.73 2.74 12.44
CA SER A 112 17.63 1.48 11.71
C SER A 112 17.34 1.77 10.24
N ARG A 113 18.33 1.57 9.37
CA ARG A 113 18.16 1.70 7.92
C ARG A 113 17.02 0.81 7.41
N ILE A 114 17.01 -0.46 7.84
CA ILE A 114 16.05 -1.45 7.35
C ILE A 114 14.62 -1.10 7.77
N ILE A 115 14.38 -0.81 9.05
CA ILE A 115 13.04 -0.51 9.55
C ILE A 115 12.54 0.82 8.98
N PHE A 116 13.41 1.82 8.90
CA PHE A 116 13.08 3.13 8.34
C PHE A 116 12.72 3.05 6.87
N SER A 117 13.58 2.45 6.03
CA SER A 117 13.34 2.34 4.58
C SER A 117 12.07 1.54 4.26
N GLU A 118 11.82 0.44 4.98
CA GLU A 118 10.59 -0.34 4.85
C GLU A 118 9.36 0.54 5.16
N ALA A 119 9.35 1.19 6.32
CA ALA A 119 8.23 2.02 6.75
C ALA A 119 8.01 3.23 5.83
N LEU A 120 9.08 3.88 5.38
CA LEU A 120 9.06 5.01 4.45
C LEU A 120 8.39 4.63 3.13
N THR A 121 8.74 3.47 2.58
CA THR A 121 8.16 2.96 1.33
C THR A 121 6.64 2.77 1.44
N HIS A 122 6.16 2.24 2.58
CA HIS A 122 4.73 2.11 2.85
C HIS A 122 4.02 3.46 3.01
N VAL A 123 4.65 4.41 3.71
CA VAL A 123 4.11 5.76 3.92
C VAL A 123 3.97 6.51 2.59
N VAL A 124 5.03 6.51 1.76
CA VAL A 124 5.02 7.15 0.44
C VAL A 124 3.97 6.52 -0.47
N GLY A 125 3.90 5.18 -0.49
CA GLY A 125 2.90 4.49 -1.30
C GLY A 125 1.44 4.82 -0.91
N GLN A 126 1.20 5.11 0.37
CA GLN A 126 -0.12 5.44 0.90
C GLN A 126 -0.40 6.95 1.02
N TRP A 127 0.53 7.80 0.58
CA TRP A 127 0.40 9.25 0.74
C TRP A 127 -0.85 9.80 0.03
N PRO A 128 -1.57 10.77 0.62
CA PRO A 128 -1.35 11.45 1.91
C PRO A 128 -2.06 10.81 3.11
N ALA A 129 -2.54 9.56 3.02
CA ALA A 129 -3.32 8.93 4.10
C ALA A 129 -2.52 8.78 5.42
N GLY A 130 -1.18 8.72 5.34
CA GLY A 130 -0.29 8.68 6.50
C GLY A 130 -0.07 10.02 7.21
N LEU A 131 -0.34 11.16 6.53
CA LEU A 131 -0.01 12.51 7.01
C LEU A 131 -0.54 12.82 8.43
N PRO A 132 -1.82 12.51 8.78
CA PRO A 132 -2.36 12.80 10.11
C PRO A 132 -1.68 12.07 11.26
N TYR A 133 -0.93 11.01 10.97
CA TYR A 133 -0.21 10.19 11.95
C TYR A 133 1.28 10.54 12.04
N ILE A 134 1.76 11.42 11.17
CA ILE A 134 3.17 11.85 11.06
C ILE A 134 3.33 13.27 11.60
N LYS A 135 2.43 14.19 11.21
CA LYS A 135 2.33 15.55 11.77
C LYS A 135 1.36 15.53 12.96
N SER A 136 1.82 15.99 14.13
CA SER A 136 0.92 16.12 15.29
C SER A 136 -0.03 17.30 15.04
N PRO A 137 -1.36 17.12 15.18
CA PRO A 137 -2.31 18.22 15.06
C PRO A 137 -2.28 19.18 16.27
N ASP A 138 -1.58 18.81 17.36
CA ASP A 138 -1.48 19.62 18.57
C ASP A 138 -0.09 20.29 18.68
N PRO A 139 0.00 21.63 18.61
CA PRO A 139 1.24 22.37 18.82
C PRO A 139 1.77 22.32 20.26
N ASN A 140 0.99 21.79 21.23
CA ASN A 140 1.39 21.68 22.64
C ASN A 140 2.05 20.33 23.04
N GLY A 141 2.49 19.52 22.06
CA GLY A 141 3.63 18.61 22.27
C GLY A 141 3.38 17.32 23.08
N GLY A 142 2.22 16.68 22.93
CA GLY A 142 1.90 15.41 23.61
C GLY A 142 2.49 14.14 22.97
N GLY A 143 3.20 14.24 21.84
CA GLY A 143 3.78 13.08 21.17
C GLY A 143 4.87 13.48 20.18
N TYR A 144 5.92 12.66 20.07
CA TYR A 144 6.99 12.94 19.12
C TYR A 144 6.43 13.07 17.70
N GLU A 145 6.75 14.19 17.08
CA GLU A 145 6.50 14.52 15.69
C GLU A 145 7.70 14.04 14.87
N VAL A 146 7.43 13.48 13.69
CA VAL A 146 8.52 13.08 12.80
C VAL A 146 9.25 14.36 12.35
N PRO A 147 10.60 14.39 12.37
CA PRO A 147 11.36 15.59 12.02
C PRO A 147 10.99 16.13 10.64
N GLN A 148 10.99 17.45 10.49
CA GLN A 148 10.60 18.11 9.25
C GLN A 148 11.40 17.61 8.04
N SER A 149 12.70 17.33 8.20
CA SER A 149 13.53 16.76 7.14
C SER A 149 13.02 15.42 6.60
N VAL A 150 12.41 14.58 7.44
CA VAL A 150 11.82 13.31 7.01
C VAL A 150 10.49 13.53 6.30
N ILE A 151 9.74 14.56 6.69
CA ILE A 151 8.51 14.96 6.00
C ILE A 151 8.85 15.49 4.60
N ASP A 152 9.84 16.37 4.50
CA ASP A 152 10.34 16.90 3.23
C ASP A 152 10.81 15.75 2.32
N LEU A 153 11.57 14.79 2.86
CA LEU A 153 11.95 13.56 2.15
C LEU A 153 10.74 12.75 1.66
N ILE A 154 9.69 12.60 2.47
CA ILE A 154 8.46 11.90 2.03
C ILE A 154 7.82 12.64 0.86
N GLU A 155 7.71 13.96 0.94
CA GLU A 155 7.12 14.80 -0.11
C GLU A 155 7.93 14.68 -1.41
N ASP A 156 9.27 14.77 -1.34
CA ASP A 156 10.16 14.55 -2.48
C ASP A 156 9.99 13.16 -3.12
N LYS A 157 9.94 12.10 -2.30
CA LYS A 157 9.72 10.72 -2.79
C LYS A 157 8.33 10.49 -3.37
N VAL A 158 7.32 11.20 -2.88
CA VAL A 158 5.98 11.18 -3.46
C VAL A 158 6.01 11.83 -4.84
N ASP A 159 6.68 12.97 -4.99
CA ASP A 159 6.81 13.66 -6.27
C ASP A 159 7.57 12.79 -7.29
N GLU A 160 8.67 12.14 -6.89
CA GLU A 160 9.38 11.16 -7.73
C GLU A 160 8.44 10.02 -8.19
N LEU A 161 7.60 9.50 -7.28
CA LEU A 161 6.66 8.43 -7.58
C LEU A 161 5.56 8.90 -8.55
N GLU A 162 5.01 10.10 -8.36
CA GLU A 162 4.02 10.69 -9.26
C GLU A 162 4.60 10.97 -10.65
N GLU A 163 5.83 11.47 -10.73
CA GLU A 163 6.52 11.67 -12.01
C GLU A 163 6.72 10.32 -12.73
N LEU A 164 7.11 9.28 -12.01
CA LEU A 164 7.23 7.94 -12.56
C LEU A 164 5.88 7.39 -13.05
N LYS A 165 4.80 7.57 -12.28
CA LYS A 165 3.43 7.20 -12.70
C LYS A 165 3.05 7.89 -14.01
N LEU A 166 3.22 9.21 -14.09
CA LEU A 166 2.90 10.00 -15.28
C LEU A 166 3.73 9.57 -16.51
N ARG A 167 5.02 9.30 -16.31
CA ARG A 167 5.93 8.82 -17.36
C ARG A 167 5.49 7.46 -17.90
N ILE A 168 5.10 6.54 -17.01
CA ILE A 168 4.59 5.22 -17.39
C ILE A 168 3.23 5.31 -18.07
N GLU A 169 2.31 6.10 -17.52
CA GLU A 169 0.98 6.34 -18.11
C GLU A 169 1.11 6.89 -19.53
N THR A 170 1.98 7.89 -19.74
CA THR A 170 2.28 8.43 -21.07
C THR A 170 2.77 7.35 -22.03
N LYS A 171 3.66 6.45 -21.57
CA LYS A 171 4.14 5.32 -22.39
C LYS A 171 3.02 4.34 -22.73
N LEU A 172 2.13 4.02 -21.78
CA LEU A 172 0.98 3.14 -22.01
C LEU A 172 0.00 3.72 -23.03
N PHE A 173 -0.30 5.03 -22.95
CA PHE A 173 -1.14 5.70 -23.94
C PHE A 173 -0.46 5.82 -25.31
N ARG A 174 0.87 5.87 -25.37
CA ARG A 174 1.61 5.91 -26.64
C ARG A 174 1.88 4.53 -27.25
N LEU A 175 1.64 3.45 -26.52
CA LEU A 175 1.78 2.07 -26.99
C LEU A 175 1.00 1.88 -28.30
N THR A 176 1.66 1.32 -29.32
CA THR A 176 1.04 0.99 -30.61
C THR A 176 1.63 -0.30 -31.14
N LEU A 177 0.79 -1.15 -31.71
CA LEU A 177 1.27 -2.31 -32.47
C LEU A 177 1.77 -1.87 -33.85
N THR A 178 2.78 -2.57 -34.34
CA THR A 178 3.29 -2.42 -35.70
C THR A 178 3.01 -3.69 -36.50
N THR A 179 2.77 -3.52 -37.80
CA THR A 179 2.70 -4.65 -38.74
C THR A 179 4.08 -5.27 -38.94
N SER A 180 4.18 -6.40 -39.63
CA SER A 180 5.46 -7.01 -40.01
C SER A 180 6.33 -6.10 -40.88
N ARG A 181 5.74 -5.07 -41.51
CA ARG A 181 6.44 -4.05 -42.30
C ARG A 181 6.94 -2.86 -41.45
N GLY A 182 6.67 -2.86 -40.15
CA GLY A 182 7.02 -1.77 -39.23
C GLY A 182 6.03 -0.59 -39.25
N GLU A 183 4.97 -0.66 -40.06
CA GLU A 183 3.93 0.38 -40.09
C GLU A 183 3.00 0.29 -38.89
N ARG A 184 2.53 1.42 -38.37
CA ARG A 184 1.51 1.43 -37.30
C ARG A 184 0.21 0.78 -37.78
N VAL A 185 -0.42 -0.01 -36.90
CA VAL A 185 -1.73 -0.61 -37.20
C VAL A 185 -2.78 0.48 -37.39
N ASN A 186 -3.55 0.37 -38.47
CA ASN A 186 -4.65 1.25 -38.82
C ASN A 186 -5.78 0.43 -39.46
N PRO A 187 -6.98 1.01 -39.65
CA PRO A 187 -8.12 0.27 -40.20
C PRO A 187 -7.89 -0.35 -41.57
N VAL A 188 -6.95 0.18 -42.37
CA VAL A 188 -6.68 -0.24 -43.75
C VAL A 188 -5.66 -1.38 -43.81
N ASN A 189 -4.59 -1.34 -42.99
CA ASN A 189 -3.49 -2.31 -43.07
C ASN A 189 -3.65 -3.51 -42.12
N ASP A 190 -4.27 -3.34 -40.95
CA ASP A 190 -4.57 -4.39 -39.98
C ASP A 190 -5.78 -4.00 -39.13
N TYR A 191 -6.98 -4.20 -39.69
CA TYR A 191 -8.23 -3.84 -39.02
C TYR A 191 -8.40 -4.52 -37.65
N LEU A 192 -7.96 -5.78 -37.52
CA LEU A 192 -8.10 -6.53 -36.28
C LEU A 192 -7.10 -6.06 -35.21
N GLY A 193 -5.86 -5.79 -35.59
CA GLY A 193 -4.86 -5.17 -34.72
C GLY A 193 -5.25 -3.75 -34.30
N TRP A 194 -5.85 -2.97 -35.21
CA TRP A 194 -6.40 -1.67 -34.90
C TRP A 194 -7.56 -1.76 -33.90
N LEU A 195 -8.50 -2.70 -34.08
CA LEU A 195 -9.57 -2.94 -33.10
C LEU A 195 -9.02 -3.32 -31.72
N ALA A 196 -7.96 -4.13 -31.66
CA ALA A 196 -7.34 -4.53 -30.40
C ALA A 196 -6.70 -3.32 -29.69
N MET A 197 -6.03 -2.46 -30.46
CA MET A 197 -5.48 -1.20 -29.95
C MET A 197 -6.56 -0.25 -29.45
N SER A 198 -7.70 -0.16 -30.15
CA SER A 198 -8.84 0.67 -29.74
C SER A 198 -9.44 0.19 -28.43
N LEU A 199 -9.65 -1.12 -28.28
CA LEU A 199 -10.15 -1.71 -27.03
C LEU A 199 -9.18 -1.50 -25.86
N TRP A 200 -7.87 -1.70 -26.08
CA TRP A 200 -6.85 -1.42 -25.06
C TRP A 200 -6.88 0.03 -24.60
N ARG A 201 -6.95 0.99 -25.53
CA ARG A 201 -6.96 2.43 -25.23
C ARG A 201 -8.20 2.84 -24.47
N GLN A 202 -9.36 2.29 -24.85
CA GLN A 202 -10.61 2.49 -24.13
C GLN A 202 -10.49 1.96 -22.70
N TRP A 203 -10.08 0.69 -22.54
CA TRP A 203 -9.92 0.07 -21.23
C TRP A 203 -8.92 0.85 -20.35
N LEU A 204 -7.79 1.27 -20.90
CA LEU A 204 -6.79 2.04 -20.17
C LEU A 204 -7.37 3.38 -19.70
N ALA A 205 -8.02 4.13 -20.59
CA ALA A 205 -8.65 5.40 -20.25
C ALA A 205 -9.70 5.25 -19.15
N GLU A 206 -10.59 4.25 -19.26
CA GLU A 206 -11.64 3.99 -18.26
C GLU A 206 -11.07 3.62 -16.88
N ASN A 207 -9.86 3.07 -16.81
CA ASN A 207 -9.24 2.63 -15.56
C ASN A 207 -8.22 3.62 -14.98
N THR A 208 -7.65 4.55 -15.77
CA THR A 208 -6.66 5.52 -15.27
C THR A 208 -7.15 6.96 -15.23
N THR A 209 -8.20 7.31 -15.99
CA THR A 209 -8.73 8.67 -15.98
C THR A 209 -9.96 8.78 -15.05
N PRO A 210 -10.02 9.81 -14.19
CA PRO A 210 -11.20 10.04 -13.36
C PRO A 210 -12.42 10.33 -14.24
N GLU A 211 -13.61 9.88 -13.81
CA GLU A 211 -14.85 10.15 -14.53
C GLU A 211 -15.02 11.66 -14.72
N VAL A 212 -15.08 12.10 -15.99
CA VAL A 212 -15.48 13.46 -16.33
C VAL A 212 -16.95 13.61 -15.97
N ARG A 213 -17.24 14.06 -14.74
CA ARG A 213 -18.60 14.43 -14.36
C ARG A 213 -19.03 15.55 -15.29
N GLY A 214 -19.95 15.23 -16.21
CA GLY A 214 -20.48 16.20 -17.14
C GLY A 214 -21.01 17.42 -16.39
N ILE A 215 -20.56 18.62 -16.78
CA ILE A 215 -20.96 19.91 -16.21
C ILE A 215 -22.48 20.16 -16.34
N LEU A 216 -23.18 19.32 -17.12
CA LEU A 216 -24.61 19.40 -17.38
C LEU A 216 -25.31 18.12 -16.91
N LYS A 217 -25.54 17.97 -15.60
CA LYS A 217 -26.63 17.10 -15.13
C LYS A 217 -27.30 17.61 -13.87
N ASN A 218 -28.15 18.60 -14.07
CA ASN A 218 -29.25 18.88 -13.16
C ASN A 218 -30.33 17.82 -13.42
N THR A 219 -30.32 16.73 -12.65
CA THR A 219 -31.50 15.88 -12.44
C THR A 219 -31.26 14.99 -11.22
N SER A 220 -32.18 15.09 -10.27
CA SER A 220 -32.20 14.49 -8.94
C SER A 220 -31.75 13.01 -8.90
N PRO A 221 -31.14 12.55 -7.80
CA PRO A 221 -30.75 11.15 -7.65
C PRO A 221 -31.98 10.30 -7.33
N SER A 222 -32.64 9.74 -8.35
CA SER A 222 -33.50 8.57 -8.14
C SER A 222 -32.68 7.31 -8.40
N SER A 223 -32.41 6.60 -7.31
CA SER A 223 -31.94 5.21 -7.24
C SER A 223 -32.42 4.34 -8.41
N SER A 224 -31.48 3.85 -9.23
CA SER A 224 -31.72 2.80 -10.20
C SER A 224 -31.72 1.43 -9.51
N SER A 225 -32.80 1.10 -8.80
CA SER A 225 -33.15 -0.27 -8.48
C SER A 225 -34.04 -0.84 -9.59
N ARG A 226 -33.58 -1.95 -10.18
CA ARG A 226 -34.21 -2.78 -11.21
C ARG A 226 -35.73 -2.96 -11.05
N PRO A 227 -36.54 -2.89 -12.13
CA PRO A 227 -37.95 -3.26 -12.06
C PRO A 227 -38.14 -4.76 -12.35
N GLY A 228 -38.90 -5.44 -11.49
CA GLY A 228 -39.27 -6.84 -11.62
C GLY A 228 -40.55 -7.19 -10.86
N SER A 229 -41.68 -6.99 -11.52
CA SER A 229 -42.96 -7.73 -11.53
C SER A 229 -43.74 -8.14 -10.25
N ALA A 230 -45.06 -7.82 -10.32
CA ALA A 230 -46.24 -8.38 -9.62
C ALA A 230 -46.40 -8.01 -8.12
N ASN A 231 -47.56 -7.63 -7.57
CA ASN A 231 -48.98 -7.89 -7.88
C ASN A 231 -49.85 -6.84 -7.11
N PRO A 232 -51.11 -6.54 -7.50
CA PRO A 232 -51.92 -5.52 -6.84
C PRO A 232 -52.89 -6.13 -5.80
N GLY A 233 -53.13 -5.42 -4.70
CA GLY A 233 -54.22 -5.78 -3.79
C GLY A 233 -54.25 -5.00 -2.49
N GLY A 234 -55.29 -4.18 -2.32
CA GLY A 234 -55.99 -4.10 -1.03
C GLY A 234 -55.67 -2.94 -0.10
N ALA A 235 -56.53 -1.91 -0.20
CA ALA A 235 -57.37 -1.42 0.90
C ALA A 235 -56.75 -0.67 2.10
N ASN A 236 -57.07 0.62 2.13
CA ASN A 236 -57.83 1.33 3.17
C ASN A 236 -57.25 1.64 4.57
N VAL A 237 -57.24 2.96 4.82
CA VAL A 237 -57.79 3.70 5.99
C VAL A 237 -56.78 4.43 6.92
N PRO A 238 -57.10 5.68 7.37
CA PRO A 238 -56.22 6.72 7.94
C PRO A 238 -56.46 6.82 9.48
N PRO A 239 -56.37 7.94 10.26
CA PRO A 239 -56.01 9.36 10.01
C PRO A 239 -55.23 10.09 11.15
N ARG A 240 -55.19 11.45 11.07
CA ARG A 240 -55.31 12.49 12.13
C ARG A 240 -54.05 13.35 12.37
N ARG A 241 -53.95 14.58 11.80
CA ARG A 241 -54.38 15.93 12.30
C ARG A 241 -53.94 16.20 13.75
N THR A 242 -53.12 17.21 14.06
CA THR A 242 -53.38 18.67 14.19
C THR A 242 -52.03 19.32 14.56
N GLY A 243 -51.58 20.53 14.22
CA GLY A 243 -52.19 21.85 14.04
C GLY A 243 -51.26 22.85 14.77
N GLY A 244 -50.94 24.01 14.18
CA GLY A 244 -50.14 25.03 14.88
C GLY A 244 -49.43 26.03 13.97
N THR A 245 -50.04 27.19 13.83
CA THR A 245 -49.65 28.41 13.13
C THR A 245 -48.43 29.14 13.72
N THR A 246 -47.61 29.79 12.88
CA THR A 246 -47.29 31.24 12.95
C THR A 246 -46.48 31.66 11.72
N ALA A 247 -46.70 32.91 11.30
CA ALA A 247 -46.27 33.51 10.05
C ALA A 247 -45.06 34.43 10.24
N GLY A 248 -44.34 34.65 9.13
CA GLY A 248 -43.54 35.86 8.87
C GLY A 248 -42.07 35.79 9.28
N ASP A 249 -41.17 35.55 8.32
CA ASP A 249 -40.26 36.61 7.89
C ASP A 249 -39.44 36.21 6.65
N THR A 250 -39.41 37.16 5.73
CA THR A 250 -38.79 37.07 4.41
C THR A 250 -37.30 37.37 4.55
N ALA A 251 -36.44 36.35 4.42
CA ALA A 251 -35.01 36.54 4.20
C ALA A 251 -34.54 35.57 3.10
N THR A 252 -34.26 36.10 1.92
CA THR A 252 -33.58 35.38 0.84
C THR A 252 -32.15 35.10 1.26
N LEU A 253 -31.95 33.98 1.96
CA LEU A 253 -30.65 33.38 2.17
C LEU A 253 -30.23 32.69 0.88
N ALA A 254 -29.24 33.27 0.20
CA ALA A 254 -28.53 32.60 -0.88
C ALA A 254 -27.98 31.27 -0.32
N VAL A 255 -28.52 30.16 -0.79
CA VAL A 255 -28.01 28.83 -0.50
C VAL A 255 -26.64 28.73 -1.17
N GLN A 256 -25.58 29.00 -0.40
CA GLN A 256 -24.23 28.64 -0.79
C GLN A 256 -24.20 27.11 -0.89
N HIS A 257 -24.27 26.59 -2.11
CA HIS A 257 -23.98 25.19 -2.35
C HIS A 257 -22.57 24.91 -1.83
N PRO A 258 -22.38 23.88 -0.98
CA PRO A 258 -21.04 23.46 -0.61
C PRO A 258 -20.27 23.11 -1.90
N PRO A 259 -18.99 23.49 -2.01
CA PRO A 259 -18.19 23.13 -3.17
C PRO A 259 -18.27 21.61 -3.37
N PRO A 260 -18.35 21.14 -4.63
CA PRO A 260 -18.40 19.72 -4.90
C PRO A 260 -17.20 19.03 -4.22
N PRO A 261 -17.41 17.88 -3.56
CA PRO A 261 -16.31 17.17 -2.92
C PRO A 261 -15.21 16.90 -3.95
N PRO A 262 -13.92 17.00 -3.57
CA PRO A 262 -12.82 16.77 -4.49
C PRO A 262 -12.97 15.39 -5.15
N PRO A 263 -12.61 15.25 -6.44
CA PRO A 263 -12.68 13.97 -7.13
C PRO A 263 -11.88 12.94 -6.33
N VAL A 264 -12.49 11.77 -6.10
CA VAL A 264 -11.81 10.67 -5.42
C VAL A 264 -10.63 10.28 -6.29
N PRO A 265 -9.37 10.33 -5.81
CA PRO A 265 -8.23 9.99 -6.63
C PRO A 265 -8.37 8.55 -7.13
N VAL A 266 -8.25 8.37 -8.44
CA VAL A 266 -8.24 7.04 -9.04
C VAL A 266 -7.01 6.32 -8.52
N ASN A 267 -7.19 5.17 -7.86
CA ASN A 267 -6.06 4.35 -7.42
C ASN A 267 -5.43 3.64 -8.64
N THR A 268 -4.66 4.39 -9.40
CA THR A 268 -3.93 3.92 -10.60
C THR A 268 -2.90 2.86 -10.24
N GLY A 269 -2.40 2.84 -9.00
CA GLY A 269 -1.47 1.83 -8.51
C GLY A 269 -1.99 0.40 -8.64
N ARG A 270 -3.27 0.19 -8.32
CA ARG A 270 -3.94 -1.11 -8.51
C ARG A 270 -3.98 -1.51 -9.99
N VAL A 271 -4.24 -0.56 -10.87
CA VAL A 271 -4.33 -0.78 -12.33
C VAL A 271 -2.96 -1.15 -12.90
N PHE A 272 -1.89 -0.44 -12.53
CA PHE A 272 -0.54 -0.77 -12.96
C PHE A 272 -0.10 -2.16 -12.49
N ARG A 273 -0.46 -2.56 -11.27
CA ARG A 273 -0.23 -3.93 -10.77
C ARG A 273 -1.01 -4.98 -11.56
N MET A 274 -2.27 -4.68 -11.90
CA MET A 274 -3.10 -5.55 -12.74
C MET A 274 -2.50 -5.73 -14.13
N ILE A 275 -1.99 -4.65 -14.75
CA ILE A 275 -1.26 -4.71 -16.04
C ILE A 275 0.02 -5.56 -15.90
N GLY A 276 0.75 -5.40 -14.79
CA GLY A 276 1.98 -6.12 -14.51
C GLY A 276 1.81 -7.61 -14.21
N ALA A 277 0.58 -8.05 -13.91
CA ALA A 277 0.30 -9.42 -13.53
C ALA A 277 0.59 -10.42 -14.67
N THR A 278 0.99 -11.63 -14.29
CA THR A 278 1.18 -12.75 -15.22
C THR A 278 -0.13 -13.46 -15.56
N ASN A 279 -1.19 -13.22 -14.79
CA ASN A 279 -2.51 -13.80 -15.04
C ASN A 279 -3.15 -13.15 -16.29
N PRO A 280 -3.39 -13.90 -17.39
CA PRO A 280 -3.98 -13.37 -18.61
C PRO A 280 -5.44 -12.91 -18.43
N GLU A 281 -6.14 -13.45 -17.43
CA GLU A 281 -7.55 -13.13 -17.12
C GLU A 281 -7.70 -11.91 -16.18
N ALA A 282 -6.60 -11.26 -15.79
CA ALA A 282 -6.64 -10.13 -14.86
C ALA A 282 -7.40 -8.92 -15.43
N PHE A 283 -7.30 -8.69 -16.73
CA PHE A 283 -8.02 -7.66 -17.46
C PHE A 283 -8.18 -8.07 -18.93
N LEU A 284 -9.22 -7.56 -19.59
CA LEU A 284 -9.58 -7.95 -20.95
C LEU A 284 -9.61 -9.48 -21.11
N PRO A 285 -10.41 -10.21 -20.29
CA PRO A 285 -10.53 -11.66 -20.36
C PRO A 285 -11.21 -12.08 -21.66
N ARG A 286 -11.08 -13.36 -21.99
CA ARG A 286 -11.59 -13.93 -23.25
C ARG A 286 -13.06 -13.60 -23.52
N ASP A 287 -13.90 -13.64 -22.49
CA ASP A 287 -15.33 -13.36 -22.62
C ASP A 287 -15.60 -11.91 -23.02
N GLU A 288 -14.79 -10.96 -22.55
CA GLU A 288 -14.88 -9.56 -22.92
C GLU A 288 -14.45 -9.34 -24.38
N LEU A 289 -13.34 -9.96 -24.80
CA LEU A 289 -12.87 -9.92 -26.19
C LEU A 289 -13.93 -10.46 -27.15
N LYS A 290 -14.57 -11.58 -26.77
CA LYS A 290 -15.66 -12.20 -27.53
C LYS A 290 -16.90 -11.31 -27.60
N ARG A 291 -17.28 -10.64 -26.50
CA ARG A 291 -18.40 -9.69 -26.48
C ARG A 291 -18.10 -8.50 -27.39
N PHE A 292 -16.89 -7.96 -27.32
CA PHE A 292 -16.46 -6.82 -28.14
C PHE A 292 -16.56 -7.13 -29.65
N LEU A 293 -16.05 -8.27 -30.10
CA LEU A 293 -16.15 -8.67 -31.52
C LEU A 293 -17.58 -8.94 -32.02
N LYS A 294 -18.53 -9.16 -31.10
CA LYS A 294 -19.95 -9.37 -31.42
C LYS A 294 -20.74 -8.07 -31.51
N ILE A 295 -20.18 -6.93 -31.08
CA ILE A 295 -20.85 -5.64 -31.16
C ILE A 295 -21.08 -5.31 -32.64
N GLN A 296 -22.34 -5.03 -32.98
CA GLN A 296 -22.72 -4.58 -34.32
C GLN A 296 -22.95 -3.07 -34.30
N PRO A 297 -22.30 -2.31 -35.19
CA PRO A 297 -22.63 -0.90 -35.36
C PRO A 297 -24.10 -0.73 -35.76
N PRO A 298 -24.84 0.21 -35.15
CA PRO A 298 -26.21 0.48 -35.55
C PRO A 298 -26.25 0.90 -37.03
N GLY A 299 -27.11 0.23 -37.82
CA GLY A 299 -27.32 0.54 -39.24
C GLY A 299 -26.53 -0.32 -40.24
N HIS A 300 -25.66 -1.24 -39.81
CA HIS A 300 -24.96 -2.20 -40.69
C HIS A 300 -25.39 -3.64 -40.38
N SER A 301 -26.18 -4.23 -41.27
CA SER A 301 -26.76 -5.58 -41.12
C SER A 301 -25.85 -6.72 -41.63
N THR A 302 -24.66 -6.41 -42.13
CA THR A 302 -23.79 -7.39 -42.78
C THR A 302 -22.39 -7.38 -42.17
N SER A 303 -21.98 -8.55 -41.66
CA SER A 303 -20.68 -8.89 -41.09
C SER A 303 -20.45 -8.53 -39.61
N ALA A 304 -20.87 -9.43 -38.72
CA ALA A 304 -20.21 -9.51 -37.41
C ALA A 304 -18.73 -9.87 -37.63
N VAL A 305 -17.80 -9.04 -37.16
CA VAL A 305 -16.35 -9.31 -37.21
C VAL A 305 -16.01 -10.61 -36.47
N TYR A 306 -16.90 -11.05 -35.58
CA TYR A 306 -16.82 -12.31 -34.87
C TYR A 306 -16.82 -13.55 -35.80
N THR A 307 -15.66 -14.20 -35.88
CA THR A 307 -15.48 -15.58 -36.31
C THR A 307 -14.55 -16.28 -35.32
N ARG A 308 -14.53 -17.63 -35.28
CA ARG A 308 -13.60 -18.36 -34.39
C ARG A 308 -12.14 -18.04 -34.69
N ASP A 309 -11.81 -17.84 -35.97
CA ASP A 309 -10.46 -17.50 -36.41
C ASP A 309 -10.09 -16.05 -36.09
N ASN A 310 -11.02 -15.11 -36.25
CA ASN A 310 -10.81 -13.72 -35.86
C ASN A 310 -10.65 -13.58 -34.36
N LEU A 311 -11.42 -14.31 -33.54
CA LEU A 311 -11.25 -14.32 -32.09
C LEU A 311 -9.82 -14.79 -31.70
N ARG A 312 -9.34 -15.88 -32.29
CA ARG A 312 -7.97 -16.40 -32.03
C ARG A 312 -6.87 -15.42 -32.45
N ARG A 313 -7.06 -14.69 -33.55
CA ARG A 313 -6.11 -13.66 -34.01
C ARG A 313 -6.15 -12.42 -33.12
N PHE A 314 -7.34 -12.03 -32.66
CA PHE A 314 -7.56 -10.90 -31.77
C PHE A 314 -6.98 -11.16 -30.37
N GLU A 315 -7.18 -12.36 -29.82
CA GLU A 315 -6.54 -12.82 -28.57
C GLU A 315 -5.02 -12.65 -28.66
N ARG A 316 -4.38 -13.13 -29.74
CA ARG A 316 -2.93 -12.96 -29.95
C ARG A 316 -2.49 -11.50 -29.99
N LYS A 317 -3.29 -10.61 -30.61
CA LYS A 317 -2.98 -9.17 -30.66
C LYS A 317 -3.11 -8.51 -29.30
N ILE A 318 -4.12 -8.89 -28.51
CA ILE A 318 -4.27 -8.44 -27.13
C ILE A 318 -3.12 -8.95 -26.26
N ASP A 319 -2.70 -10.20 -26.41
CA ASP A 319 -1.57 -10.75 -25.67
C ASP A 319 -0.26 -10.02 -26.00
N GLU A 320 -0.04 -9.65 -27.26
CA GLU A 320 1.08 -8.80 -27.69
C GLU A 320 1.06 -7.45 -26.96
N ILE A 321 -0.10 -6.79 -26.90
CA ILE A 321 -0.28 -5.53 -26.15
C ILE A 321 -0.01 -5.74 -24.66
N LYS A 322 -0.59 -6.78 -24.05
CA LYS A 322 -0.42 -7.11 -22.63
C LYS A 322 1.05 -7.32 -22.27
N ASN A 323 1.82 -7.99 -23.14
CA ASN A 323 3.25 -8.22 -22.92
C ASN A 323 4.05 -6.91 -22.93
N VAL A 324 3.84 -6.05 -23.95
CA VAL A 324 4.51 -4.74 -24.02
C VAL A 324 4.09 -3.85 -22.85
N ALA A 325 2.80 -3.84 -22.50
CA ALA A 325 2.29 -3.08 -21.37
C ALA A 325 2.90 -3.54 -20.04
N ARG A 326 3.07 -4.87 -19.84
CA ARG A 326 3.74 -5.46 -18.68
C ARG A 326 5.17 -4.96 -18.54
N ASP A 327 5.91 -4.90 -19.64
CA ASP A 327 7.28 -4.37 -19.63
C ASP A 327 7.32 -2.88 -19.30
N ILE A 328 6.37 -2.10 -19.81
CA ILE A 328 6.24 -0.67 -19.52
C ILE A 328 5.96 -0.43 -18.03
N VAL A 329 5.05 -1.18 -17.39
CA VAL A 329 4.71 -0.98 -15.96
C VAL A 329 5.71 -1.60 -14.99
N LYS A 330 6.67 -2.40 -15.48
CA LYS A 330 7.66 -3.11 -14.65
C LYS A 330 8.35 -2.24 -13.60
N PRO A 331 8.73 -0.97 -13.86
CA PRO A 331 9.30 -0.09 -12.83
C PRO A 331 8.35 0.15 -11.65
N LEU A 332 7.04 0.31 -11.89
CA LEU A 332 6.04 0.56 -10.85
C LEU A 332 5.65 -0.71 -10.08
N THR A 333 5.80 -1.89 -10.68
CA THR A 333 5.39 -3.16 -10.09
C THR A 333 6.50 -3.88 -9.32
N ARG A 334 7.71 -3.30 -9.28
CA ARG A 334 8.79 -3.74 -8.40
C ARG A 334 8.37 -3.58 -6.94
N ASN A 335 8.81 -4.53 -6.11
CA ASN A 335 8.70 -4.47 -4.67
C ASN A 335 10.08 -4.18 -4.08
N CYS A 336 10.22 -3.05 -3.41
CA CYS A 336 11.45 -2.63 -2.74
C CYS A 336 11.42 -2.92 -1.23
N LEU A 337 10.39 -3.63 -0.77
CA LEU A 337 10.21 -4.03 0.61
C LEU A 337 10.94 -5.35 0.92
N GLU A 338 11.41 -5.47 2.16
CA GLU A 338 11.83 -6.75 2.76
C GLU A 338 10.62 -7.67 3.03
N LEU A 339 9.42 -7.09 3.10
CA LEU A 339 8.18 -7.84 3.21
C LEU A 339 7.94 -8.71 1.97
N ASP A 340 7.84 -10.03 2.18
CA ASP A 340 7.27 -10.94 1.19
C ASP A 340 5.74 -10.76 1.12
N VAL A 341 5.31 -10.01 0.09
CA VAL A 341 3.91 -9.71 -0.19
C VAL A 341 3.08 -10.99 -0.39
N ARG A 342 3.65 -12.11 -0.83
CA ARG A 342 2.92 -13.38 -1.00
C ARG A 342 2.55 -14.00 0.36
N SER A 343 3.49 -13.96 1.31
CA SER A 343 3.22 -14.37 2.70
C SER A 343 2.22 -13.44 3.40
N PHE A 344 2.20 -12.16 3.05
CA PHE A 344 1.20 -11.21 3.57
C PHE A 344 -0.22 -11.55 3.07
N LEU A 345 -0.34 -12.09 1.86
CA LEU A 345 -1.62 -12.48 1.26
C LEU A 345 -2.16 -13.81 1.78
N SER A 346 -1.28 -14.79 2.04
CA SER A 346 -1.70 -16.12 2.55
C SER A 346 -2.38 -16.04 3.92
N ASP A 347 -2.01 -15.06 4.74
CA ASP A 347 -2.57 -14.88 6.08
C ASP A 347 -3.96 -14.20 6.07
N GLY A 348 -4.58 -14.03 4.89
CA GLY A 348 -5.89 -13.40 4.73
C GLY A 348 -5.92 -11.91 5.10
N GLN A 349 -4.76 -11.33 5.35
CA GLN A 349 -4.61 -9.96 5.86
C GLN A 349 -4.34 -8.95 4.73
N GLY A 350 -3.93 -9.43 3.56
CA GLY A 350 -3.94 -8.68 2.30
C GLY A 350 -5.20 -8.97 1.50
N GLY A 351 -6.06 -7.98 1.28
CA GLY A 351 -7.26 -8.12 0.47
C GLY A 351 -6.94 -8.55 -0.96
N GLY A 352 -7.03 -9.85 -1.25
CA GLY A 352 -7.19 -10.46 -2.58
C GLY A 352 -6.16 -10.20 -3.68
N GLY A 353 -5.16 -9.32 -3.52
CA GLY A 353 -4.30 -8.91 -4.65
C GLY A 353 -2.99 -8.20 -4.31
N GLY A 354 -2.50 -8.31 -3.07
CA GLY A 354 -1.30 -7.65 -2.58
C GLY A 354 -1.62 -6.42 -1.74
N LEU A 355 -0.61 -5.57 -1.52
CA LEU A 355 -0.81 -4.24 -0.94
C LEU A 355 -1.69 -3.41 -1.92
N GLY A 356 -2.52 -2.49 -1.40
CA GLY A 356 -3.44 -1.70 -2.24
C GLY A 356 -2.78 -0.53 -2.99
N TYR A 357 -1.48 -0.33 -2.81
CA TYR A 357 -0.70 0.83 -3.22
C TYR A 357 0.69 0.40 -3.69
N LEU A 358 1.40 1.26 -4.43
CA LEU A 358 2.72 0.96 -5.01
C LEU A 358 3.83 0.92 -3.96
N THR A 359 4.83 0.06 -4.19
CA THR A 359 5.96 -0.20 -3.27
C THR A 359 7.29 -0.25 -4.01
N CYS A 360 7.37 0.47 -5.13
CA CYS A 360 8.54 0.54 -6.01
C CYS A 360 9.51 1.67 -5.65
N MET A 361 9.13 2.55 -4.74
CA MET A 361 10.03 3.57 -4.20
C MET A 361 11.11 2.87 -3.39
N ARG A 362 12.37 3.24 -3.65
CA ARG A 362 13.53 2.75 -2.92
C ARG A 362 14.13 3.91 -2.15
N CYS A 363 14.34 3.69 -0.86
CA CYS A 363 15.12 4.57 -0.01
C CYS A 363 16.61 4.30 -0.30
N GLU A 364 17.30 5.31 -0.82
CA GLU A 364 18.73 5.27 -1.12
C GLU A 364 19.55 5.67 0.10
N GLU A 365 20.87 5.56 0.00
CA GLU A 365 21.79 5.89 1.10
C GLU A 365 21.76 7.38 1.47
N GLU A 366 21.59 8.24 0.47
CA GLU A 366 21.47 9.70 0.64
C GLU A 366 20.17 10.11 1.34
N ASP A 367 19.15 9.25 1.32
CA ASP A 367 17.86 9.50 1.96
C ASP A 367 17.90 9.20 3.47
N ILE A 368 18.99 8.62 3.99
CA ILE A 368 19.10 8.27 5.41
C ILE A 368 19.44 9.52 6.22
N PRO A 369 18.56 9.95 7.14
CA PRO A 369 18.68 11.28 7.77
C PRO A 369 19.73 11.35 8.88
N TRP A 370 20.37 10.21 9.21
CA TRP A 370 21.52 10.16 10.10
C TRP A 370 22.76 9.72 9.33
N GLU A 371 23.84 10.49 9.46
CA GLU A 371 25.15 10.12 8.96
C GLU A 371 25.64 8.83 9.67
N ILE A 372 26.34 7.96 8.92
CA ILE A 372 27.05 6.79 9.45
C ILE A 372 28.37 7.22 10.07
#